data_AF-Q1N3P4-F1
#
_entry.id   AF-Q1N3P4-F1
#
_cell.length_a   1.000
_cell.length_b   1.000
_cell.length_c   1.000
_cell.angle_alpha   90.00
_cell.angle_beta   90.00
_cell.angle_gamma   90.00
#
_symmetry.space_group_name_H-M   'P 1'
#
loop_
_entity.id
_entity.type
_entity.pdbx_description
1 polymer ?
#
loop_
_entity_poly.entity_id
_entity_poly.type
_entity_poly.pdbx_seq_one_letter_code
_entity_poly.pdbx_strand_id
1 'polypeptide(L)'
;MFSLSEGDQRYQQQYQQHFQAASEYLDELTEFDTMLAGELRPLWQDLKGKLKYEVIPGAGYTMSTRTRVEFRDYLTLLYTKVHQQVSSESQLHNELYLMAIDVEMMTARFFDISSSEYGVMGLSASQRAIDPLRMANAFNRQLRKLEKMGIPRNLKRQLERVETKWRFIEDSVVNYKDEAAFLTVFFNKKQIGKILTESTDLIAAT
;
A
#
# COMPACT_ATOMS: atom_id res chain seq x y z
N MET A 1 -6.52 -11.83 1.95
CA MET A 1 -7.78 -12.18 2.65
C MET A 1 -8.39 -13.50 2.16
N PHE A 2 -8.43 -13.79 0.87
CA PHE A 2 -8.97 -15.07 0.35
C PHE A 2 -8.33 -16.33 0.97
N SER A 3 -7.01 -16.29 1.21
CA SER A 3 -6.26 -17.34 1.93
C SER A 3 -6.67 -17.52 3.40
N LEU A 4 -7.18 -16.46 4.03
CA LEU A 4 -7.59 -16.43 5.45
C LEU A 4 -9.10 -16.69 5.62
N SER A 5 -9.84 -16.88 4.53
CA SER A 5 -11.30 -17.01 4.51
C SER A 5 -11.77 -18.31 3.87
N GLU A 6 -10.89 -19.32 3.78
CA GLU A 6 -11.19 -20.66 3.23
C GLU A 6 -11.85 -20.65 1.84
N GLY A 7 -11.48 -19.70 0.97
CA GLY A 7 -11.99 -19.69 -0.41
C GLY A 7 -13.34 -18.99 -0.62
N ASP A 8 -13.76 -18.08 0.28
CA ASP A 8 -14.93 -17.22 0.06
C ASP A 8 -14.85 -16.44 -1.27
N GLN A 9 -15.78 -16.74 -2.18
CA GLN A 9 -15.88 -16.20 -3.53
C GLN A 9 -15.91 -14.67 -3.58
N ARG A 10 -16.39 -13.99 -2.53
CA ARG A 10 -16.40 -12.52 -2.46
C ARG A 10 -14.98 -11.95 -2.54
N TYR A 11 -14.02 -12.56 -1.85
CA TYR A 11 -12.64 -12.07 -1.89
C TYR A 11 -11.93 -12.45 -3.19
N GLN A 12 -12.34 -13.54 -3.86
CA GLN A 12 -11.88 -13.84 -5.22
C GLN A 12 -12.38 -12.80 -6.22
N GLN A 13 -13.66 -12.41 -6.14
CA GLN A 13 -14.21 -11.36 -6.99
C GLN A 13 -13.52 -10.02 -6.74
N GLN A 14 -13.31 -9.63 -5.48
CA GLN A 14 -12.56 -8.42 -5.14
C GLN A 14 -11.13 -8.46 -5.67
N TYR A 15 -10.45 -9.61 -5.55
CA TYR A 15 -9.12 -9.80 -6.11
C TYR A 15 -9.13 -9.55 -7.63
N GLN A 16 -10.06 -10.17 -8.37
CA GLN A 16 -10.18 -9.97 -9.82
C GLN A 16 -10.50 -8.51 -10.19
N GLN A 17 -11.39 -7.86 -9.43
CA GLN A 17 -11.73 -6.45 -9.62
C GLN A 17 -10.52 -5.54 -9.43
N HIS A 18 -9.73 -5.75 -8.36
CA HIS A 18 -8.52 -4.98 -8.12
C HIS A 18 -7.45 -5.23 -9.19
N PHE A 19 -7.34 -6.45 -9.70
CA PHE A 19 -6.43 -6.76 -10.82
C PHE A 19 -6.82 -6.05 -12.10
N GLN A 20 -8.12 -6.00 -12.40
CA GLN A 20 -8.63 -5.30 -13.57
C GLN A 20 -8.42 -3.79 -13.45
N ALA A 21 -8.77 -3.21 -12.30
CA ALA A 21 -8.56 -1.78 -12.03
C ALA A 21 -7.08 -1.38 -12.13
N ALA A 22 -6.15 -2.21 -11.61
CA ALA A 22 -4.72 -1.93 -11.74
C ALA A 22 -4.24 -1.91 -13.20
N SER A 23 -4.80 -2.79 -14.06
CA SER A 23 -4.55 -2.75 -15.50
C SER A 23 -5.08 -1.45 -16.12
N GLU A 24 -6.30 -1.04 -15.76
CA GLU A 24 -6.93 0.17 -16.28
C GLU A 24 -6.16 1.44 -15.87
N TYR A 25 -5.76 1.56 -14.60
CA TYR A 25 -4.94 2.69 -14.15
C TYR A 25 -3.59 2.78 -14.85
N LEU A 26 -2.99 1.64 -15.22
CA LEU A 26 -1.75 1.63 -15.99
C LEU A 26 -1.98 2.03 -17.46
N ASP A 27 -3.16 1.75 -18.00
CA ASP A 27 -3.57 2.25 -19.31
C ASP A 27 -3.75 3.78 -19.28
N GLU A 28 -4.49 4.28 -18.30
CA GLU A 28 -4.69 5.73 -18.06
C GLU A 28 -3.37 6.47 -17.82
N LEU A 29 -2.41 5.88 -17.08
CA LEU A 29 -1.10 6.46 -16.84
C LEU A 29 -0.36 6.80 -18.15
N THR A 30 -0.64 6.07 -19.23
CA THR A 30 -0.01 6.31 -20.54
C THR A 30 -0.36 7.69 -21.10
N GLU A 31 -1.50 8.25 -20.71
CA GLU A 31 -1.96 9.59 -21.10
C GLU A 31 -1.19 10.70 -20.38
N PHE A 32 -0.69 10.43 -19.18
CA PHE A 32 -0.04 11.42 -18.31
C PHE A 32 1.50 11.29 -18.28
N ASP A 33 2.01 10.06 -18.34
CA ASP A 33 3.44 9.76 -18.28
C ASP A 33 3.77 8.52 -19.13
N THR A 34 3.93 8.76 -20.44
CA THR A 34 4.24 7.70 -21.41
C THR A 34 5.54 6.95 -21.06
N MET A 35 6.53 7.64 -20.47
CA MET A 35 7.82 7.04 -20.15
C MET A 35 7.69 6.06 -18.98
N LEU A 36 7.06 6.49 -17.88
CA LEU A 36 6.82 5.62 -16.73
C LEU A 36 5.87 4.47 -17.08
N ALA A 37 4.82 4.74 -17.86
CA ALA A 37 3.93 3.69 -18.35
C ALA A 37 4.67 2.66 -19.20
N GLY A 38 5.60 3.10 -20.07
CA GLY A 38 6.46 2.23 -20.87
C GLY A 38 7.38 1.33 -20.05
N GLU A 39 7.83 1.80 -18.88
CA GLU A 39 8.65 1.02 -17.94
C GLU A 39 7.80 0.01 -17.14
N LEU A 40 6.62 0.44 -16.64
CA LEU A 40 5.78 -0.37 -15.76
C LEU A 40 4.92 -1.40 -16.49
N ARG A 41 4.41 -1.09 -17.70
CA ARG A 41 3.53 -1.95 -18.49
C ARG A 41 4.11 -3.34 -18.78
N PRO A 42 5.34 -3.50 -19.31
CA PRO A 42 5.87 -4.83 -19.59
C PRO A 42 6.04 -5.66 -18.30
N LEU A 43 6.45 -5.02 -17.20
CA LEU A 43 6.60 -5.68 -15.89
C LEU A 43 5.24 -6.15 -15.37
N TRP A 44 4.21 -5.31 -15.45
CA TRP A 44 2.86 -5.67 -15.02
C TRP A 44 2.27 -6.82 -15.86
N GLN A 45 2.46 -6.81 -17.18
CA GLN A 45 1.93 -7.87 -18.05
C GLN A 45 2.59 -9.23 -17.78
N ASP A 46 3.91 -9.24 -17.58
CA ASP A 46 4.64 -10.44 -17.19
C ASP A 46 4.17 -10.96 -15.82
N LEU A 47 4.04 -10.06 -14.84
CA LEU A 47 3.54 -10.40 -13.50
C LEU A 47 2.10 -10.93 -13.53
N LYS A 48 1.20 -10.30 -14.30
CA LYS A 48 -0.21 -10.68 -14.40
C LYS A 48 -0.38 -12.14 -14.82
N GLY A 49 0.46 -12.63 -15.74
CA GLY A 49 0.45 -14.03 -16.16
C GLY A 49 0.89 -15.02 -15.06
N LYS A 50 1.68 -14.54 -14.09
CA LYS A 50 2.31 -15.32 -13.01
C LYS A 50 1.60 -15.19 -11.66
N LEU A 51 0.80 -14.14 -11.46
CA LEU A 51 0.00 -13.88 -10.25
C LEU A 51 -1.19 -14.83 -10.19
N LYS A 52 -0.88 -16.12 -10.07
CA LYS A 52 -1.80 -17.23 -9.90
C LYS A 52 -1.59 -17.80 -8.51
N TYR A 53 -2.68 -18.13 -7.83
CA TYR A 53 -2.63 -18.84 -6.57
C TYR A 53 -2.74 -20.35 -6.83
N GLU A 54 -2.10 -21.12 -5.96
CA GLU A 54 -2.24 -22.57 -5.91
C GLU A 54 -2.88 -22.95 -4.58
N VAL A 55 -3.75 -23.96 -4.58
CA VAL A 55 -4.33 -24.50 -3.33
C VAL A 55 -3.54 -25.74 -2.96
N ILE A 56 -2.78 -25.66 -1.87
CA ILE A 56 -2.08 -26.81 -1.31
C ILE A 56 -2.91 -27.37 -0.15
N PRO A 57 -3.33 -28.64 -0.20
CA PRO A 57 -4.03 -29.28 0.91
C PRO A 57 -3.27 -29.12 2.23
N GLY A 58 -3.94 -28.63 3.27
CA GLY A 58 -3.35 -28.40 4.60
C GLY A 58 -2.52 -27.11 4.75
N ALA A 59 -2.07 -26.49 3.65
CA ALA A 59 -1.35 -25.20 3.68
C ALA A 59 -2.18 -24.03 3.12
N GLY A 60 -3.33 -24.32 2.51
CA GLY A 60 -4.23 -23.31 1.96
C GLY A 60 -3.71 -22.72 0.65
N TYR A 61 -4.04 -21.46 0.40
CA TYR A 61 -3.64 -20.75 -0.81
C TYR A 61 -2.20 -20.26 -0.71
N THR A 62 -1.35 -20.67 -1.66
CA THR A 62 0.03 -20.23 -1.78
C THR A 62 0.29 -19.52 -3.12
N MET A 63 1.44 -18.86 -3.20
CA MET A 63 1.97 -18.23 -4.39
C MET A 63 3.47 -18.48 -4.42
N SER A 64 4.02 -18.77 -5.59
CA SER A 64 5.44 -19.08 -5.73
C SER A 64 6.32 -17.96 -5.15
N THR A 65 7.40 -18.34 -4.46
CA THR A 65 8.38 -17.40 -3.89
C THR A 65 8.94 -16.47 -4.96
N ARG A 66 9.18 -17.00 -6.17
CA ARG A 66 9.65 -16.21 -7.31
C ARG A 66 8.64 -15.12 -7.71
N THR A 67 7.37 -15.48 -7.87
CA THR A 67 6.30 -14.50 -8.18
C THR A 67 6.19 -13.43 -7.11
N ARG A 68 6.31 -13.81 -5.82
CA ARG A 68 6.32 -12.83 -4.71
C ARG A 68 7.49 -11.86 -4.83
N VAL A 69 8.69 -12.33 -5.11
CA VAL A 69 9.89 -11.48 -5.31
C VAL A 69 9.69 -10.52 -6.48
N GLU A 70 9.25 -11.01 -7.64
CA GLU A 70 8.99 -10.18 -8.81
C GLU A 70 7.92 -9.12 -8.53
N PHE A 71 6.86 -9.47 -7.78
CA PHE A 71 5.81 -8.52 -7.39
C PHE A 71 6.33 -7.46 -6.40
N ARG A 72 7.19 -7.84 -5.44
CA ARG A 72 7.83 -6.90 -4.51
C ARG A 72 8.72 -5.91 -5.24
N ASP A 73 9.46 -6.35 -6.24
CA ASP A 73 10.33 -5.48 -7.04
C ASP A 73 9.49 -4.46 -7.82
N TYR A 74 8.38 -4.90 -8.42
CA TYR A 74 7.44 -4.02 -9.10
C TYR A 74 6.86 -2.96 -8.17
N LEU A 75 6.35 -3.34 -6.98
CA LEU A 75 5.83 -2.38 -6.00
C LEU A 75 6.92 -1.42 -5.52
N THR A 76 8.16 -1.90 -5.36
CA THR A 76 9.29 -1.07 -4.94
C THR A 76 9.64 -0.03 -5.99
N LEU A 77 9.64 -0.42 -7.27
CA LEU A 77 9.88 0.49 -8.38
C LEU A 77 8.78 1.55 -8.45
N LEU A 78 7.51 1.14 -8.46
CA LEU A 78 6.35 2.04 -8.52
C LEU A 78 6.37 3.07 -7.38
N TYR A 79 6.52 2.59 -6.14
CA TYR A 79 6.61 3.45 -4.96
C TYR A 79 7.74 4.48 -5.08
N THR A 80 8.94 4.03 -5.49
CA THR A 80 10.10 4.91 -5.66
C THR A 80 9.84 6.00 -6.70
N LYS A 81 9.23 5.66 -7.83
CA LYS A 81 8.93 6.61 -8.91
C LYS A 81 7.92 7.65 -8.48
N VAL A 82 6.84 7.23 -7.82
CA VAL A 82 5.81 8.15 -7.32
C VAL A 82 6.40 9.15 -6.31
N HIS A 83 7.22 8.66 -5.37
CA HIS A 83 7.91 9.54 -4.40
C HIS A 83 8.95 10.47 -5.03
N GLN A 84 9.56 10.10 -6.16
CA GLN A 84 10.49 10.97 -6.89
C GLN A 84 9.78 12.07 -7.67
N GLN A 85 8.55 11.83 -8.14
CA GLN A 85 7.78 12.79 -8.93
C GLN A 85 7.13 13.89 -8.07
N VAL A 86 6.79 13.58 -6.83
CA VAL A 86 6.21 14.57 -5.91
C VAL A 86 7.33 15.44 -5.32
N SER A 87 7.43 16.70 -5.77
CA SER A 87 8.51 17.63 -5.40
C SER A 87 8.46 18.11 -3.94
N SER A 88 9.56 18.67 -3.44
CA SER A 88 9.70 19.20 -2.06
C SER A 88 8.84 20.43 -1.75
N GLU A 89 8.22 21.07 -2.76
CA GLU A 89 7.23 22.15 -2.61
C GLU A 89 5.80 21.62 -2.78
N SER A 90 5.58 20.38 -2.32
CA SER A 90 4.31 19.69 -2.51
C SER A 90 3.16 20.43 -1.81
N GLN A 91 2.11 20.73 -2.59
CA GLN A 91 0.85 21.25 -2.07
C GLN A 91 0.24 20.26 -1.07
N LEU A 92 -0.57 20.76 -0.13
CA LEU A 92 -1.22 19.94 0.91
C LEU A 92 -1.94 18.70 0.34
N HIS A 93 -2.52 18.81 -0.86
CA HIS A 93 -3.10 17.69 -1.60
C HIS A 93 -2.11 16.55 -1.84
N ASN A 94 -0.93 16.86 -2.36
CA ASN A 94 0.11 15.87 -2.68
C ASN A 94 0.63 15.19 -1.41
N GLU A 95 0.74 15.94 -0.31
CA GLU A 95 1.13 15.39 0.99
C GLU A 95 0.14 14.32 1.49
N LEU A 96 -1.17 14.60 1.39
CA LEU A 96 -2.21 13.63 1.79
C LEU A 96 -2.23 12.40 0.88
N TYR A 97 -1.98 12.60 -0.42
CA TYR A 97 -1.87 11.52 -1.39
C TYR A 97 -0.67 10.60 -1.10
N LEU A 98 0.52 11.17 -0.86
CA LEU A 98 1.70 10.41 -0.48
C LEU A 98 1.48 9.63 0.81
N MET A 99 0.82 10.23 1.80
CA MET A 99 0.45 9.53 3.04
C MET A 99 -0.44 8.30 2.77
N ALA A 100 -1.40 8.39 1.85
CA ALA A 100 -2.24 7.24 1.49
C ALA A 100 -1.40 6.12 0.84
N ILE A 101 -0.46 6.49 -0.04
CA ILE A 101 0.47 5.55 -0.68
C ILE A 101 1.37 4.87 0.36
N ASP A 102 1.90 5.62 1.32
CA ASP A 102 2.76 5.08 2.37
C ASP A 102 2.03 4.00 3.19
N VAL A 103 0.76 4.24 3.54
CA VAL A 103 -0.09 3.27 4.25
C VAL A 103 -0.35 2.03 3.39
N GLU A 104 -0.69 2.19 2.11
CA GLU A 104 -0.89 1.05 1.21
C GLU A 104 0.40 0.23 1.05
N MET A 105 1.55 0.87 0.88
CA MET A 105 2.83 0.17 0.72
C MET A 105 3.25 -0.56 2.01
N MET A 106 3.13 0.07 3.18
CA MET A 106 3.45 -0.58 4.47
C MET A 106 2.51 -1.75 4.76
N THR A 107 1.22 -1.60 4.48
CA THR A 107 0.26 -2.69 4.71
C THR A 107 0.45 -3.82 3.71
N ALA A 108 0.73 -3.54 2.44
CA ALA A 108 1.08 -4.55 1.44
C ALA A 108 2.32 -5.35 1.87
N ARG A 109 3.36 -4.65 2.36
CA ARG A 109 4.58 -5.26 2.89
C ARG A 109 4.29 -6.15 4.11
N PHE A 110 3.43 -5.70 5.02
CA PHE A 110 2.99 -6.49 6.16
C PHE A 110 2.27 -7.77 5.72
N PHE A 111 1.26 -7.69 4.85
CA PHE A 111 0.51 -8.87 4.38
C PHE A 111 1.42 -9.87 3.65
N ASP A 112 2.36 -9.37 2.86
CA ASP A 112 3.32 -10.19 2.14
C ASP A 112 4.29 -10.94 3.08
N ILE A 113 4.92 -10.24 4.02
CA ILE A 113 5.88 -10.85 4.96
C ILE A 113 5.19 -11.81 5.92
N SER A 114 4.10 -11.39 6.55
CA SER A 114 3.37 -12.21 7.53
C SER A 114 2.72 -13.45 6.92
N SER A 115 2.53 -13.49 5.60
CA SER A 115 2.03 -14.66 4.87
C SER A 115 3.13 -15.44 4.14
N SER A 116 4.41 -15.06 4.28
CA SER A 116 5.53 -15.72 3.59
C SER A 116 6.24 -16.73 4.49
N GLU A 117 6.68 -17.84 3.90
CA GLU A 117 7.38 -18.92 4.61
C GLU A 117 8.66 -18.44 5.31
N TYR A 118 9.39 -17.50 4.68
CA TYR A 118 10.67 -17.00 5.16
C TYR A 118 10.58 -15.63 5.85
N GLY A 119 9.38 -15.06 5.99
CA GLY A 119 9.18 -13.74 6.58
C GLY A 119 10.11 -12.67 5.98
N VAL A 120 10.70 -11.87 6.87
CA VAL A 120 11.65 -10.80 6.52
C VAL A 120 12.96 -11.31 5.88
N MET A 121 13.33 -12.58 6.08
CA MET A 121 14.56 -13.15 5.51
C MET A 121 14.48 -13.32 3.99
N GLY A 122 13.26 -13.35 3.44
CA GLY A 122 13.04 -13.43 2.00
C GLY A 122 13.19 -12.11 1.24
N LEU A 123 13.63 -11.02 1.89
CA LEU A 123 13.78 -9.70 1.26
C LEU A 123 15.18 -9.50 0.66
N SER A 124 15.24 -9.00 -0.57
CA SER A 124 16.49 -8.56 -1.20
C SER A 124 16.98 -7.22 -0.62
N ALA A 125 18.23 -6.84 -0.92
CA ALA A 125 18.79 -5.56 -0.50
C ALA A 125 18.03 -4.35 -1.07
N SER A 126 17.59 -4.40 -2.32
CA SER A 126 16.78 -3.33 -2.93
C SER A 126 15.39 -3.23 -2.29
N GLN A 127 14.79 -4.37 -1.94
CA GLN A 127 13.48 -4.40 -1.28
C GLN A 127 13.50 -3.85 0.15
N ARG A 128 14.67 -3.85 0.80
CA ARG A 128 14.89 -3.19 2.10
C ARG A 128 14.92 -1.67 2.02
N ALA A 129 14.93 -1.06 0.82
CA ALA A 129 14.71 0.38 0.67
C ALA A 129 13.31 0.79 1.19
N ILE A 130 12.35 -0.12 1.13
CA ILE A 130 11.04 0.00 1.79
C ILE A 130 11.17 -0.56 3.20
N ASP A 131 11.65 0.29 4.10
CA ASP A 131 11.80 0.01 5.52
C ASP A 131 10.56 0.51 6.27
N PRO A 132 9.72 -0.39 6.84
CA PRO A 132 8.52 -0.01 7.57
C PRO A 132 8.79 0.93 8.75
N LEU A 133 9.91 0.75 9.48
CA LEU A 133 10.24 1.62 10.61
C LEU A 133 10.56 3.03 10.11
N ARG A 134 11.34 3.14 9.03
CA ARG A 134 11.67 4.42 8.43
C ARG A 134 10.42 5.11 7.87
N MET A 135 9.56 4.37 7.18
CA MET A 135 8.30 4.89 6.62
C MET A 135 7.32 5.32 7.71
N ALA A 136 7.13 4.52 8.76
CA ALA A 136 6.29 4.87 9.91
C ALA A 136 6.75 6.18 10.57
N ASN A 137 8.06 6.32 10.78
CA ASN A 137 8.64 7.54 11.30
C ASN A 137 8.43 8.75 10.37
N ALA A 138 8.49 8.55 9.05
CA ALA A 138 8.22 9.60 8.07
C ALA A 138 6.75 10.02 8.10
N PHE A 139 5.84 9.06 8.11
CA PHE A 139 4.40 9.27 8.21
C PHE A 139 4.02 10.04 9.48
N ASN A 140 4.57 9.63 10.63
CA ASN A 140 4.36 10.31 11.92
C ASN A 140 4.88 11.75 11.93
N ARG A 141 6.03 12.02 11.31
CA ARG A 141 6.52 13.39 11.14
C ARG A 141 5.58 14.20 10.24
N GLN A 142 5.07 13.59 9.19
CA GLN A 142 4.18 14.24 8.25
C GLN A 142 2.84 14.62 8.90
N LEU A 143 2.21 13.71 9.64
CA LEU A 143 1.01 14.01 10.43
C LEU A 143 1.21 15.22 11.34
N ARG A 144 2.30 15.22 12.12
CA ARG A 144 2.62 16.33 13.04
C ARG A 144 2.91 17.64 12.31
N LYS A 145 3.51 17.60 11.12
CA LYS A 145 3.71 18.77 10.26
C LYS A 145 2.35 19.35 9.85
N LEU A 146 1.46 18.51 9.31
CA LEU A 146 0.15 18.93 8.84
C LEU A 146 -0.74 19.48 9.97
N GLU A 147 -0.73 18.87 11.16
CA GLU A 147 -1.50 19.35 12.32
C GLU A 147 -1.08 20.73 12.83
N LYS A 148 0.19 21.09 12.59
CA LYS A 148 0.76 22.40 12.96
C LYS A 148 0.55 23.46 11.88
N MET A 149 0.19 23.06 10.66
CA MET A 149 -0.22 24.00 9.63
C MET A 149 -1.54 24.65 10.04
N GLY A 150 -1.80 25.87 9.57
CA GLY A 150 -3.08 26.57 9.76
C GLY A 150 -4.23 25.96 8.96
N ILE A 151 -4.36 24.63 8.96
CA ILE A 151 -5.36 23.89 8.19
C ILE A 151 -6.77 24.04 8.78
N PRO A 152 -7.82 23.90 7.94
CA PRO A 152 -9.21 23.90 8.40
C PRO A 152 -9.49 22.90 9.53
N ARG A 153 -10.36 23.28 10.48
CA ARG A 153 -10.69 22.47 11.67
C ARG A 153 -11.26 21.09 11.32
N ASN A 154 -12.06 20.99 10.26
CA ASN A 154 -12.59 19.73 9.75
C ASN A 154 -11.47 18.79 9.26
N LEU A 155 -10.49 19.33 8.52
CA LEU A 155 -9.33 18.59 8.05
C LEU A 155 -8.46 18.13 9.23
N LYS A 156 -8.22 19.00 10.20
CA LYS A 156 -7.50 18.64 11.42
C LYS A 156 -8.13 17.44 12.14
N ARG A 157 -9.46 17.45 12.32
CA ARG A 157 -10.19 16.33 12.92
C ARG A 157 -10.10 15.04 12.09
N GLN A 158 -10.01 15.13 10.76
CA GLN A 158 -9.77 13.97 9.91
C GLN A 158 -8.36 13.41 10.12
N LEU A 159 -7.34 14.26 10.22
CA LEU A 159 -5.96 13.84 10.49
C LEU A 159 -5.80 13.19 11.87
N GLU A 160 -6.47 13.71 12.92
CA GLU A 160 -6.50 13.07 14.25
C GLU A 160 -7.09 11.64 14.19
N ARG A 161 -8.12 11.43 13.34
CA ARG A 161 -8.70 10.10 13.11
C ARG A 161 -7.74 9.20 12.33
N VAL A 162 -7.00 9.75 11.36
CA VAL A 162 -5.94 9.03 10.65
C VAL A 162 -4.86 8.60 11.63
N GLU A 163 -4.36 9.50 12.48
CA GLU A 163 -3.34 9.21 13.49
C GLU A 163 -3.79 8.08 14.42
N THR A 164 -5.02 8.16 14.95
CA THR A 164 -5.56 7.13 15.85
C THR A 164 -5.56 5.75 15.18
N LYS A 165 -5.99 5.68 13.92
CA LYS A 165 -6.03 4.42 13.15
C LYS A 165 -4.65 3.94 12.76
N TRP A 166 -3.76 4.88 12.44
CA TRP A 166 -2.39 4.63 12.07
C TRP A 166 -1.63 3.97 13.20
N ARG A 167 -1.78 4.42 14.46
CA ARG A 167 -1.11 3.80 15.62
C ARG A 167 -1.41 2.30 15.75
N PHE A 168 -2.62 1.85 15.43
CA PHE A 168 -2.96 0.42 15.41
C PHE A 168 -2.27 -0.36 14.29
N ILE A 169 -2.01 0.28 13.16
CA ILE A 169 -1.27 -0.31 12.03
C ILE A 169 0.22 -0.31 12.35
N GLU A 170 0.75 0.81 12.83
CA GLU A 170 2.18 1.05 13.08
C GLU A 170 2.80 -0.08 13.89
N ASP A 171 2.20 -0.42 15.03
CA ASP A 171 2.71 -1.50 15.88
C ASP A 171 2.77 -2.84 15.14
N SER A 172 1.78 -3.14 14.30
CA SER A 172 1.70 -4.38 13.53
C SER A 172 2.70 -4.43 12.36
N VAL A 173 2.93 -3.30 11.69
CA VAL A 173 3.78 -3.23 10.48
C VAL A 173 5.25 -2.98 10.81
N VAL A 174 5.55 -2.35 11.95
CA VAL A 174 6.91 -2.10 12.44
C VAL A 174 7.41 -3.30 13.24
N ASN A 175 6.57 -3.83 14.14
CA ASN A 175 6.92 -4.98 14.97
C ASN A 175 6.12 -6.19 14.48
N TYR A 176 6.69 -6.94 13.54
CA TYR A 176 6.14 -8.20 13.00
C TYR A 176 5.92 -9.32 14.05
N LYS A 177 5.84 -9.00 15.35
CA LYS A 177 5.84 -9.96 16.45
C LYS A 177 4.55 -10.77 16.52
N ASP A 178 4.75 -12.08 16.41
CA ASP A 178 4.00 -13.26 16.87
C ASP A 178 2.48 -13.40 16.62
N GLU A 179 1.72 -12.33 16.42
CA GLU A 179 0.32 -12.41 15.98
C GLU A 179 0.02 -11.37 14.90
N ALA A 180 -0.01 -11.81 13.64
CA ALA A 180 -0.36 -10.94 12.53
C ALA A 180 -1.82 -10.48 12.66
N ALA A 181 -2.02 -9.22 13.05
CA ALA A 181 -3.33 -8.59 13.20
C ALA A 181 -3.99 -8.25 11.84
N PHE A 182 -4.10 -9.24 10.95
CA PHE A 182 -4.52 -9.11 9.55
C PHE A 182 -5.79 -8.29 9.37
N LEU A 183 -6.83 -8.58 10.17
CA LEU A 183 -8.12 -7.88 10.09
C LEU A 183 -8.02 -6.44 10.57
N THR A 184 -7.29 -6.20 11.66
CA THR A 184 -7.07 -4.85 12.21
C THR A 184 -6.32 -3.98 11.22
N VAL A 185 -5.25 -4.51 10.62
CA VAL A 185 -4.47 -3.81 9.60
C VAL A 185 -5.33 -3.54 8.37
N PHE A 186 -6.07 -4.54 7.86
CA PHE A 186 -6.93 -4.38 6.69
C PHE A 186 -8.05 -3.35 6.92
N PHE A 187 -8.72 -3.40 8.07
CA PHE A 187 -9.81 -2.49 8.37
C PHE A 187 -9.30 -1.05 8.54
N ASN A 188 -8.22 -0.85 9.31
CA ASN A 188 -7.69 0.48 9.55
C ASN A 188 -7.11 1.09 8.26
N LYS A 189 -6.42 0.31 7.42
CA LYS A 189 -5.87 0.84 6.16
C LYS A 189 -6.97 1.35 5.22
N LYS A 190 -8.08 0.61 5.10
CA LYS A 190 -9.25 1.04 4.32
C LYS A 190 -9.87 2.33 4.86
N GLN A 191 -9.97 2.44 6.19
CA GLN A 191 -10.52 3.64 6.83
C GLN A 191 -9.60 4.86 6.68
N ILE A 192 -8.28 4.68 6.80
CA ILE A 192 -7.32 5.75 6.55
C ILE A 192 -7.41 6.23 5.12
N GLY A 193 -7.37 5.31 4.13
CA GLY A 193 -7.50 5.66 2.72
C GLY A 193 -8.78 6.46 2.44
N LYS A 194 -9.92 6.01 2.96
CA LYS A 194 -11.20 6.75 2.85
C LYS A 194 -11.11 8.16 3.44
N ILE A 195 -10.56 8.30 4.64
CA ILE A 195 -10.46 9.61 5.31
C ILE A 195 -9.55 10.54 4.51
N LEU A 196 -8.40 10.05 4.02
CA LEU A 196 -7.46 10.86 3.25
C LEU A 196 -8.04 11.28 1.88
N THR A 197 -8.79 10.42 1.19
CA THR A 197 -9.51 10.80 -0.03
C THR A 197 -10.57 11.87 0.25
N GLU A 198 -11.39 11.69 1.30
CA GLU A 198 -12.37 12.70 1.71
C GLU A 198 -11.69 14.04 2.11
N SER A 199 -10.51 13.98 2.73
CA SER A 199 -9.70 15.15 3.07
C SER A 199 -9.23 15.90 1.82
N THR A 200 -8.84 15.17 0.79
CA THR A 200 -8.45 15.72 -0.50
C THR A 200 -9.61 16.44 -1.19
N ASP A 201 -10.81 15.85 -1.19
CA ASP A 201 -12.00 16.47 -1.79
C ASP A 201 -12.37 17.78 -1.07
N LEU A 202 -12.21 17.83 0.25
CA LEU A 202 -12.45 19.04 1.05
C LEU A 202 -11.50 20.20 0.69
N ILE A 203 -10.26 19.88 0.30
CA ILE A 203 -9.29 20.89 -0.14
C ILE A 203 -9.61 21.37 -1.56
N ALA A 204 -10.09 20.48 -2.43
CA ALA A 204 -10.47 20.84 -3.79
C ALA A 204 -11.75 21.71 -3.87
N ALA A 205 -12.59 21.67 -2.83
CA ALA A 205 -13.84 22.43 -2.74
C ALA A 205 -13.69 23.85 -2.14
N THR A 206 -12.50 24.22 -1.69
CA THR A 206 -12.17 25.55 -1.11
C THR A 206 -11.36 26.40 -2.08
#